data_AF-A0A3M1H5D4-F1
#
_entry.id   AF-A0A3M1H5D4-F1
#
_cell.length_a   1.000
_cell.length_b   1.000
_cell.length_c   1.000
_cell.angle_alpha   90.00
_cell.angle_beta   90.00
_cell.angle_gamma   90.00
#
_symmetry.space_group_name_H-M   'P 1'
#
loop_
_entity.id
_entity.type
_entity.pdbx_description
1 polymer ?
#
loop_
_entity_poly.entity_id
_entity_poly.type
_entity_poly.pdbx_seq_one_letter_code
_entity_poly.pdbx_strand_id
1 'polypeptide(L)'
;MAEEKKNKIPFFFWEILLVLLLIGLFGYIQEDGDLFFHGYSPHPFLALELLIVIRYGLQAGFITSLLLSAVYLISGQLEGLLTSYFWTLENFLVPIQLVVAGAVLGEFKDRDLERVRYFREKMAEKEKKLKELQESFQNLLIAKDKISQRILEDQILPFLLKQLLENFQKSSHGEGISHLFNFLENQMEVSQVALYYKINHQFHLMGKRRWDDLPFQLTKEFEENHPLFSKALKTQKTVSMKDLKKGEKDELVFVVPFKIKEETRALLLIKNLPFLHFHQRSRDILDFLSILIGFLLEENHPAFPPIF
;
A
#
# COMPACT_ATOMS: atom_id res chain seq x y z
N MET A 1 -12.38 7.66 -32.45
CA MET A 1 -11.28 7.93 -33.41
C MET A 1 -11.59 7.49 -34.85
N ALA A 2 -12.54 6.58 -35.13
CA ALA A 2 -12.89 6.17 -36.49
C ALA A 2 -13.74 7.21 -37.27
N GLU A 3 -14.53 8.05 -36.58
CA GLU A 3 -15.37 9.07 -37.24
C GLU A 3 -14.59 10.30 -37.74
N GLU A 4 -13.45 10.63 -37.13
CA GLU A 4 -12.70 11.86 -37.47
C GLU A 4 -11.88 11.74 -38.77
N LYS A 5 -11.66 10.52 -39.27
CA LYS A 5 -10.98 10.28 -40.56
C LYS A 5 -11.90 10.52 -41.76
N LYS A 6 -13.23 10.37 -41.61
CA LYS A 6 -14.17 10.36 -42.75
C LYS A 6 -14.38 11.73 -43.39
N ASN A 7 -14.21 12.83 -42.64
CA ASN A 7 -14.38 14.21 -43.14
C ASN A 7 -13.11 14.84 -43.74
N LYS A 8 -11.94 14.19 -43.71
CA LYS A 8 -10.67 14.79 -44.17
C LYS A 8 -10.36 14.53 -45.65
N ILE A 9 -11.04 13.58 -46.27
CA ILE A 9 -10.82 13.17 -47.67
C ILE A 9 -11.25 14.25 -48.68
N PRO A 10 -12.44 14.88 -48.62
CA PRO A 10 -12.80 15.91 -49.59
C PRO A 10 -11.97 17.20 -49.42
N PHE A 11 -11.55 17.50 -48.19
CA PHE A 11 -10.72 18.66 -47.89
C PHE A 11 -9.28 18.50 -48.43
N PHE A 12 -8.75 17.29 -48.38
CA PHE A 12 -7.44 16.93 -48.94
C PHE A 12 -7.31 17.26 -50.44
N PHE A 13 -8.30 16.88 -51.25
CA PHE A 13 -8.27 17.17 -52.69
C PHE A 13 -8.34 18.67 -53.00
N TRP A 14 -9.11 19.44 -52.22
CA TRP A 14 -9.20 20.89 -52.38
C TRP A 14 -7.88 21.59 -52.03
N GLU A 15 -7.17 21.16 -51.00
CA GLU A 15 -5.86 21.71 -50.65
C GLU A 15 -4.83 21.43 -51.74
N ILE A 16 -4.78 20.20 -52.29
CA ILE A 16 -3.90 19.87 -53.41
C ILE A 16 -4.18 20.77 -54.59
N LEU A 17 -5.45 20.88 -54.98
CA LEU A 17 -5.87 21.68 -56.13
C LEU A 17 -5.52 23.17 -55.96
N LEU A 18 -5.73 23.72 -54.76
CA LEU A 18 -5.42 25.11 -54.46
C LEU A 18 -3.91 25.38 -54.51
N VAL A 19 -3.10 24.52 -53.90
CA VAL A 19 -1.64 24.70 -53.88
C VAL A 19 -1.04 24.48 -55.27
N LEU A 20 -1.57 23.52 -56.04
CA LEU A 20 -1.16 23.28 -57.43
C LEU A 20 -1.51 24.47 -58.33
N LEU A 21 -2.67 25.11 -58.12
CA LEU A 21 -3.06 26.35 -58.79
C LEU A 21 -2.14 27.51 -58.43
N LEU A 22 -1.77 27.67 -57.15
CA LEU A 22 -0.84 28.73 -56.72
C LEU A 22 0.56 28.55 -57.30
N ILE A 23 1.09 27.31 -57.32
CA ILE A 23 2.41 27.01 -57.91
C ILE A 23 2.38 27.24 -59.42
N GLY A 24 1.34 26.79 -60.12
CA GLY A 24 1.20 27.03 -61.56
C GLY A 24 1.09 28.52 -61.89
N LEU A 25 0.29 29.28 -61.12
CA LEU A 25 0.13 30.72 -61.31
C LEU A 25 1.44 31.48 -61.05
N PHE A 26 2.25 31.01 -60.10
CA PHE A 26 3.59 31.53 -59.86
C PHE A 26 4.53 31.26 -61.05
N GLY A 27 4.52 30.05 -61.61
CA GLY A 27 5.32 29.69 -62.79
C GLY A 27 4.95 30.52 -64.02
N TYR A 28 3.64 30.68 -64.27
CA TYR A 28 3.13 31.50 -65.36
C TYR A 28 3.61 32.96 -65.34
N ILE A 29 3.71 33.56 -64.15
CA ILE A 29 4.15 34.96 -63.99
C ILE A 29 5.66 35.09 -64.17
N GLN A 30 6.43 34.06 -63.80
CA GLN A 30 7.89 34.17 -63.68
C GLN A 30 8.64 33.65 -64.91
N GLU A 31 8.06 32.71 -65.67
CA GLU A 31 8.76 31.98 -66.74
C GLU A 31 8.02 31.98 -68.09
N ASP A 32 7.59 33.16 -68.54
CA ASP A 32 7.07 33.39 -69.90
C ASP A 32 6.02 32.36 -70.39
N GLY A 33 5.23 31.81 -69.46
CA GLY A 33 4.15 30.87 -69.76
C GLY A 33 4.41 29.38 -69.46
N ASP A 34 5.57 28.99 -68.93
CA ASP A 34 5.76 27.62 -68.42
C ASP A 34 5.07 27.46 -67.05
N LEU A 35 3.93 26.76 -67.07
CA LEU A 35 3.10 26.50 -65.89
C LEU A 35 3.66 25.38 -65.01
N PHE A 36 4.56 24.54 -65.53
CA PHE A 36 4.94 23.27 -64.91
C PHE A 36 6.45 23.15 -64.66
N PHE A 37 7.24 24.20 -64.93
CA PHE A 37 8.65 24.31 -64.59
C PHE A 37 9.52 23.20 -65.20
N HIS A 38 9.35 22.96 -66.49
CA HIS A 38 10.11 21.94 -67.21
C HIS A 38 11.60 22.31 -67.23
N GLY A 39 12.48 21.42 -66.75
CA GLY A 39 13.93 21.64 -66.72
C GLY A 39 14.51 22.15 -65.39
N TYR A 40 13.68 22.42 -64.37
CA TYR A 40 14.16 22.79 -63.04
C TYR A 40 14.45 21.57 -62.16
N SER A 41 15.66 21.54 -61.60
CA SER A 41 16.05 20.60 -60.54
C SER A 41 16.69 21.36 -59.39
N PRO A 42 16.13 21.30 -58.15
CA PRO A 42 14.98 20.50 -57.73
C PRO A 42 13.62 21.08 -58.15
N HIS A 43 12.67 20.20 -58.50
CA HIS A 43 11.34 20.57 -59.01
C HIS A 43 10.45 21.20 -57.92
N PRO A 44 9.74 22.32 -58.17
CA PRO A 44 8.87 22.97 -57.16
C PRO A 44 7.78 22.06 -56.57
N PHE A 45 7.33 21.06 -57.32
CA PHE A 45 6.38 20.04 -56.85
C PHE A 45 6.86 19.21 -55.66
N LEU A 46 8.18 19.12 -55.44
CA LEU A 46 8.74 18.49 -54.24
C LEU A 46 8.32 19.23 -52.96
N ALA A 47 8.19 20.56 -53.02
CA ALA A 47 7.76 21.34 -51.86
C ALA A 47 6.29 21.05 -51.50
N LEU A 48 5.42 20.93 -52.50
CA LEU A 48 4.01 20.57 -52.31
C LEU A 48 3.88 19.16 -51.75
N GLU A 49 4.62 18.21 -52.32
CA GLU A 49 4.66 16.83 -51.85
C GLU A 49 5.11 16.75 -50.39
N LEU A 50 6.16 17.46 -50.02
CA LEU A 50 6.69 17.49 -48.65
C LEU A 50 5.66 18.03 -47.65
N LEU A 51 4.91 19.09 -47.99
CA LEU A 51 3.85 19.62 -47.14
C LEU A 51 2.73 18.59 -46.90
N ILE A 52 2.34 17.87 -47.95
CA ILE A 52 1.28 16.86 -47.87
C ILE A 52 1.74 15.64 -47.08
N VAL A 53 2.94 15.15 -47.35
CA VAL A 53 3.55 14.01 -46.66
C VAL A 53 3.66 14.27 -45.15
N ILE A 54 4.14 15.46 -44.76
CA ILE A 54 4.26 15.84 -43.34
C ILE A 54 2.90 15.81 -42.64
N ARG A 55 1.83 16.21 -43.34
CA ARG A 55 0.50 16.31 -42.76
C ARG A 55 -0.28 14.99 -42.74
N TYR A 56 -0.19 14.21 -43.81
CA TYR A 56 -1.08 13.08 -44.06
C TYR A 56 -0.37 11.72 -44.08
N GLY A 57 0.96 11.66 -44.09
CA GLY A 57 1.75 10.42 -44.00
C GLY A 57 1.99 9.73 -45.35
N LEU A 58 2.39 8.46 -45.31
CA LEU A 58 2.86 7.71 -46.48
C LEU A 58 1.81 7.54 -47.58
N GLN A 59 0.59 7.13 -47.22
CA GLN A 59 -0.45 6.84 -48.21
C GLN A 59 -0.81 8.08 -49.04
N ALA A 60 -0.93 9.23 -48.38
CA ALA A 60 -1.21 10.50 -49.05
C ALA A 60 0.00 10.99 -49.86
N GLY A 61 1.22 10.82 -49.33
CA GLY A 61 2.45 11.10 -50.06
C GLY A 61 2.53 10.33 -51.38
N PHE A 62 2.29 9.02 -51.34
CA PHE A 62 2.33 8.16 -52.52
C PHE A 62 1.24 8.48 -53.55
N ILE A 63 0.01 8.75 -53.12
CA ILE A 63 -1.07 9.16 -54.03
C ILE A 63 -0.74 10.51 -54.68
N THR A 64 -0.22 11.45 -53.88
CA THR A 64 0.17 12.78 -54.37
C THR A 64 1.32 12.70 -55.36
N SER A 65 2.35 11.89 -55.06
CA SER A 65 3.50 11.72 -55.93
C SER A 65 3.12 11.13 -57.28
N LEU A 66 2.20 10.15 -57.30
CA LEU A 66 1.62 9.60 -58.52
C LEU A 66 0.80 10.64 -59.30
N LEU A 67 -0.02 11.44 -58.62
CA LEU A 67 -0.82 12.48 -59.27
C LEU A 67 0.07 13.57 -59.87
N LEU A 68 1.07 14.07 -59.14
CA LEU A 68 2.01 15.07 -59.64
C LEU A 68 2.86 14.52 -60.79
N SER A 69 3.29 13.26 -60.69
CA SER A 69 4.00 12.58 -61.78
C SER A 69 3.14 12.47 -63.03
N ALA A 70 1.86 12.10 -62.88
CA ALA A 70 0.93 12.02 -63.99
C ALA A 70 0.67 13.41 -64.61
N VAL A 71 0.47 14.44 -63.79
CA VAL A 71 0.29 15.82 -64.24
C VAL A 71 1.53 16.31 -65.02
N TYR A 72 2.73 16.08 -64.50
CA TYR A 72 4.00 16.44 -65.15
C TYR A 72 4.19 15.73 -66.51
N LEU A 73 3.89 14.44 -66.58
CA LEU A 73 4.00 13.69 -67.84
C LEU A 73 2.95 14.13 -68.87
N ILE A 74 1.72 14.43 -68.44
CA ILE A 74 0.64 14.91 -69.32
C ILE A 74 0.94 16.33 -69.82
N SER A 75 1.40 17.23 -68.95
CA SER A 75 1.77 18.60 -69.33
C SER A 75 2.88 18.59 -70.36
N GLY A 76 3.92 17.80 -70.11
CA GLY A 76 5.04 17.73 -71.01
C GLY A 76 4.74 16.97 -72.31
N GLN A 77 3.77 16.06 -72.35
CA GLN A 77 3.27 15.50 -73.62
C GLN A 77 2.51 16.56 -74.44
N LEU A 78 1.74 17.44 -73.79
CA LEU A 78 1.02 18.54 -74.46
C LEU A 78 1.97 19.59 -75.03
N GLU A 79 3.05 19.91 -74.31
CA GLU A 79 4.12 20.78 -74.80
C GLU A 79 5.03 20.09 -75.83
N GLY A 80 5.30 18.80 -75.65
CA GLY A 80 6.09 17.96 -76.57
C GLY A 80 5.39 17.68 -77.91
N LEU A 81 4.06 17.81 -77.98
CA LEU A 81 3.34 17.86 -79.27
C LEU A 81 3.77 19.07 -80.12
N LEU A 82 4.31 20.12 -79.51
CA LEU A 82 4.89 21.29 -80.19
C LEU A 82 6.40 21.13 -80.46
N THR A 83 7.10 20.25 -79.72
CA THR A 83 8.54 19.99 -79.88
C THR A 83 8.87 18.51 -79.65
N SER A 84 9.31 17.82 -80.71
CA SER A 84 9.48 16.35 -80.80
C SER A 84 10.54 15.70 -79.85
N TYR A 85 10.98 16.39 -78.78
CA TYR A 85 12.09 16.01 -77.90
C TYR A 85 11.68 15.62 -76.47
N PHE A 86 10.38 15.51 -76.15
CA PHE A 86 9.95 15.29 -74.76
C PHE A 86 10.27 13.89 -74.19
N TRP A 87 10.47 12.86 -75.02
CA TRP A 87 10.71 11.48 -74.57
C TRP A 87 12.18 11.17 -74.21
N THR A 88 12.91 12.13 -73.65
CA THR A 88 14.27 11.90 -73.15
C THR A 88 14.24 11.28 -71.75
N LEU A 89 15.27 10.49 -71.43
CA LEU A 89 15.46 9.86 -70.11
C LEU A 89 15.49 10.89 -68.96
N GLU A 90 15.95 12.12 -69.24
CA GLU A 90 16.01 13.20 -68.26
C GLU A 90 14.62 13.63 -67.76
N ASN A 91 13.60 13.61 -68.64
CA ASN A 91 12.24 13.97 -68.27
C ASN A 91 11.54 12.91 -67.40
N PHE A 92 12.00 11.66 -67.44
CA PHE A 92 11.52 10.62 -66.52
C PHE A 92 12.14 10.71 -65.12
N LEU A 93 13.24 11.45 -64.97
CA LEU A 93 13.93 11.56 -63.69
C LEU A 93 13.08 12.30 -62.65
N VAL A 94 12.32 13.31 -63.06
CA VAL A 94 11.46 14.11 -62.17
C VAL A 94 10.33 13.27 -61.55
N PRO A 95 9.50 12.53 -62.32
CA PRO A 95 8.52 11.59 -61.75
C PRO A 95 9.13 10.57 -60.79
N ILE A 96 10.31 10.01 -61.14
CA ILE A 96 10.99 9.05 -60.28
C ILE A 96 11.42 9.70 -58.97
N GLN A 97 11.97 10.92 -59.02
CA GLN A 97 12.36 11.68 -57.83
C GLN A 97 11.17 11.97 -56.92
N LEU A 98 10.02 12.39 -57.48
CA LEU A 98 8.79 12.62 -56.71
C LEU A 98 8.34 11.33 -56.03
N VAL A 99 8.18 10.24 -56.78
CA VAL A 99 7.71 8.96 -56.20
C VAL A 99 8.65 8.46 -55.08
N VAL A 100 9.97 8.54 -55.29
CA VAL A 100 10.95 8.14 -54.28
C VAL A 100 10.90 9.07 -53.07
N ALA A 101 10.81 10.40 -53.27
CA ALA A 101 10.75 11.37 -52.19
C ALA A 101 9.50 11.19 -51.33
N GLY A 102 8.32 11.07 -51.94
CA GLY A 102 7.05 10.84 -51.23
C GLY A 102 7.03 9.54 -50.45
N ALA A 103 7.57 8.46 -51.04
CA ALA A 103 7.66 7.17 -50.36
C ALA A 103 8.60 7.23 -49.15
N VAL A 104 9.80 7.79 -49.32
CA VAL A 104 10.80 7.86 -48.24
C VAL A 104 10.32 8.79 -47.12
N LEU A 105 9.93 10.02 -47.44
CA LEU A 105 9.45 10.99 -46.46
C LEU A 105 8.17 10.50 -45.77
N GLY A 106 7.30 9.81 -46.51
CA GLY A 106 6.09 9.18 -45.99
C GLY A 106 6.38 8.13 -44.93
N GLU A 107 7.29 7.21 -45.23
CA GLU A 107 7.71 6.15 -44.31
C GLU A 107 8.35 6.73 -43.04
N PHE A 108 9.16 7.78 -43.17
CA PHE A 108 9.72 8.49 -42.02
C PHE A 108 8.61 9.07 -41.12
N LYS A 109 7.63 9.74 -41.73
CA LYS A 109 6.52 10.34 -40.98
C LYS A 109 5.67 9.29 -40.27
N ASP A 110 5.35 8.18 -40.95
CA ASP A 110 4.55 7.10 -40.38
C ASP A 110 5.31 6.41 -39.23
N ARG A 111 6.61 6.13 -39.41
CA ARG A 111 7.46 5.59 -38.34
C ARG A 111 7.52 6.49 -37.11
N ASP A 112 7.59 7.80 -37.30
CA ASP A 112 7.56 8.75 -36.19
C ASP A 112 6.20 8.78 -35.50
N LEU A 113 5.10 8.71 -36.24
CA LEU A 113 3.76 8.60 -35.66
C LEU A 113 3.60 7.31 -34.83
N GLU A 114 4.10 6.19 -35.33
CA GLU A 114 4.09 4.93 -34.59
C GLU A 114 4.93 5.00 -33.32
N ARG A 115 6.12 5.61 -33.41
CA ARG A 115 6.99 5.85 -32.25
C ARG A 115 6.31 6.72 -31.20
N VAL A 116 5.65 7.80 -31.60
CA VAL A 116 4.89 8.68 -30.70
C VAL A 116 3.74 7.91 -30.04
N ARG A 117 2.99 7.10 -30.81
CA ARG A 117 1.92 6.26 -30.27
C ARG A 117 2.46 5.28 -29.23
N TYR A 118 3.53 4.58 -29.55
CA TYR A 118 4.20 3.64 -28.66
C TYR A 118 4.66 4.29 -27.36
N PHE A 119 5.29 5.46 -27.43
CA PHE A 119 5.71 6.18 -26.22
C PHE A 119 4.53 6.67 -25.39
N ARG A 120 3.44 7.12 -26.03
CA ARG A 120 2.22 7.52 -25.32
C ARG A 120 1.59 6.34 -24.58
N GLU A 121 1.49 5.18 -25.22
CA GLU A 121 0.99 3.95 -24.59
C GLU A 121 1.88 3.53 -23.41
N LYS A 122 3.20 3.55 -23.58
CA LYS A 122 4.15 3.28 -22.49
C LYS A 122 4.05 4.26 -21.33
N MET A 123 3.85 5.55 -21.61
CA MET A 123 3.66 6.55 -20.55
C MET A 123 2.37 6.29 -19.77
N ALA A 124 1.26 5.99 -20.46
CA ALA A 124 -0.01 5.65 -19.82
C ALA A 124 0.12 4.38 -18.94
N GLU A 125 0.86 3.37 -19.40
CA GLU A 125 1.15 2.17 -18.60
C GLU A 125 1.97 2.49 -17.34
N LYS A 126 2.99 3.35 -17.46
CA LYS A 126 3.81 3.79 -16.32
C LYS A 126 3.01 4.61 -15.31
N GLU A 127 2.15 5.53 -15.76
CA GLU A 127 1.27 6.31 -14.89
C GLU A 127 0.32 5.40 -14.10
N LYS A 128 -0.24 4.37 -14.76
CA LYS A 128 -1.08 3.37 -14.08
C LYS A 128 -0.31 2.63 -12.99
N LYS A 129 0.91 2.15 -13.29
CA LYS A 129 1.77 1.47 -12.30
C LYS A 129 2.18 2.38 -11.14
N LEU A 130 2.44 3.66 -11.40
CA LEU A 130 2.74 4.63 -10.34
C LEU A 130 1.55 4.82 -9.40
N LYS A 131 0.33 4.88 -9.94
CA LYS A 131 -0.89 4.97 -9.14
C LYS A 131 -1.10 3.73 -8.27
N GLU A 132 -0.94 2.54 -8.83
CA GLU A 132 -1.01 1.27 -8.10
C GLU A 132 0.05 1.18 -6.97
N LEU A 133 1.27 1.68 -7.24
CA LEU A 133 2.33 1.73 -6.23
C LEU A 133 2.02 2.73 -5.12
N GLN A 134 1.46 3.89 -5.46
CA GLN A 134 1.04 4.89 -4.48
C GLN A 134 -0.09 4.37 -3.58
N GLU A 135 -1.08 3.69 -4.14
CA GLU A 135 -2.16 3.04 -3.37
C GLU A 135 -1.60 1.97 -2.43
N SER A 136 -0.68 1.14 -2.93
CA SER A 136 0.01 0.11 -2.12
C SER A 136 0.81 0.73 -0.97
N PHE A 137 1.51 1.83 -1.22
CA PHE A 137 2.28 2.55 -0.22
C PHE A 137 1.39 3.19 0.85
N GLN A 138 0.25 3.77 0.47
CA GLN A 138 -0.73 4.31 1.42
C GLN A 138 -1.31 3.21 2.32
N ASN A 139 -1.66 2.05 1.75
CA ASN A 139 -2.12 0.90 2.52
C ASN A 139 -1.05 0.40 3.51
N LEU A 140 0.22 0.40 3.08
CA LEU A 140 1.34 0.05 3.94
C LEU A 140 1.52 1.04 5.10
N LEU A 141 1.40 2.35 4.83
CA LEU A 141 1.44 3.38 5.87
C LEU A 141 0.31 3.21 6.87
N ILE A 142 -0.92 2.98 6.41
CA ILE A 142 -2.07 2.71 7.29
C ILE A 142 -1.85 1.45 8.12
N ALA A 143 -1.29 0.39 7.54
CA ALA A 143 -0.97 -0.84 8.26
C ALA A 143 0.14 -0.60 9.31
N LYS A 144 1.18 0.15 8.95
CA LYS A 144 2.25 0.57 9.86
C LYS A 144 1.69 1.41 11.00
N ASP A 145 0.79 2.35 10.73
CA ASP A 145 0.17 3.19 11.76
C ASP A 145 -0.75 2.38 12.66
N LYS A 146 -1.51 1.42 12.13
CA LYS A 146 -2.30 0.48 12.94
C LYS A 146 -1.42 -0.41 13.83
N ILE A 147 -0.29 -0.90 13.31
CA ILE A 147 0.70 -1.63 14.10
C ILE A 147 1.33 -0.71 15.14
N SER A 148 1.68 0.52 14.77
CA SER A 148 2.26 1.51 15.69
C SER A 148 1.27 1.90 16.77
N GLN A 149 -0.02 2.03 16.45
CA GLN A 149 -1.09 2.26 17.42
C GLN A 149 -1.28 1.05 18.34
N ARG A 150 -1.28 -0.18 17.81
CA ARG A 150 -1.27 -1.40 18.65
C ARG A 150 -0.03 -1.49 19.56
N ILE A 151 1.14 -1.11 19.04
CA ILE A 151 2.40 -1.05 19.80
C ILE A 151 2.35 0.07 20.85
N LEU A 152 1.75 1.22 20.54
CA LEU A 152 1.55 2.33 21.49
C LEU A 152 0.50 1.96 22.55
N GLU A 153 -0.50 1.13 22.21
CA GLU A 153 -1.43 0.52 23.17
C GLU A 153 -0.73 -0.51 24.08
N ASP A 154 0.30 -1.21 23.59
CA ASP A 154 1.10 -2.23 24.30
C ASP A 154 2.35 -1.70 25.05
N GLN A 155 2.83 -0.48 24.80
CA GLN A 155 4.07 0.04 25.42
C GLN A 155 4.00 0.24 26.96
N ILE A 156 2.80 0.35 27.51
CA ILE A 156 2.62 0.43 28.95
C ILE A 156 3.06 -0.88 29.61
N LEU A 157 2.83 -2.05 29.00
CA LEU A 157 3.05 -3.32 29.68
C LEU A 157 4.55 -3.61 29.93
N PRO A 158 5.46 -3.56 28.93
CA PRO A 158 6.89 -3.74 29.18
C PRO A 158 7.46 -2.68 30.14
N PHE A 159 6.98 -1.43 30.06
CA PHE A 159 7.39 -0.34 30.95
C PHE A 159 6.94 -0.59 32.40
N LEU A 160 5.66 -0.93 32.61
CA LEU A 160 5.11 -1.28 33.92
C LEU A 160 5.78 -2.52 34.52
N LEU A 161 6.09 -3.51 33.69
CA LEU A 161 6.78 -4.72 34.11
C LEU A 161 8.22 -4.43 34.51
N LYS A 162 8.93 -3.61 33.72
CA LYS A 162 10.27 -3.16 34.08
C LYS A 162 10.25 -2.37 35.39
N GLN A 163 9.30 -1.45 35.55
CA GLN A 163 9.14 -0.68 36.79
C GLN A 163 8.84 -1.58 37.99
N LEU A 164 8.01 -2.61 37.82
CA LEU A 164 7.70 -3.58 38.85
C LEU A 164 8.92 -4.43 39.23
N LEU A 165 9.67 -4.94 38.25
CA LEU A 165 10.92 -5.66 38.47
C LEU A 165 11.96 -4.80 39.19
N GLU A 166 12.13 -3.54 38.78
CA GLU A 166 13.03 -2.61 39.46
C GLU A 166 12.62 -2.35 40.90
N ASN A 167 11.30 -2.26 41.18
CA ASN A 167 10.80 -2.14 42.55
C ASN A 167 11.08 -3.39 43.38
N PHE A 168 10.91 -4.59 42.80
CA PHE A 168 11.21 -5.85 43.49
C PHE A 168 12.70 -6.02 43.77
N GLN A 169 13.59 -5.64 42.84
CA GLN A 169 15.04 -5.69 43.02
C GLN A 169 15.54 -4.73 44.10
N LYS A 170 14.88 -3.57 44.25
CA LYS A 170 15.21 -2.57 45.29
C LYS A 170 14.61 -2.93 46.66
N SER A 171 13.57 -3.77 46.69
CA SER A 171 12.87 -4.14 47.92
C SER A 171 13.63 -5.20 48.72
N SER A 172 13.64 -5.06 50.04
CA SER A 172 14.28 -6.00 50.96
C SER A 172 13.32 -6.35 52.11
N HIS A 173 13.44 -7.56 52.67
CA HIS A 173 12.71 -8.01 53.86
C HIS A 173 11.17 -7.97 53.78
N GLY A 174 10.57 -8.73 52.84
CA GLY A 174 9.11 -8.94 52.83
C GLY A 174 8.26 -7.78 52.27
N GLU A 175 8.88 -6.69 51.82
CA GLU A 175 8.21 -5.55 51.19
C GLU A 175 7.61 -5.85 49.82
N GLY A 176 7.95 -6.98 49.20
CA GLY A 176 7.49 -7.36 47.87
C GLY A 176 5.96 -7.45 47.75
N ILE A 177 5.29 -7.93 48.80
CA ILE A 177 3.81 -8.02 48.83
C ILE A 177 3.19 -6.61 48.80
N SER A 178 3.77 -5.68 49.54
CA SER A 178 3.31 -4.28 49.57
C SER A 178 3.51 -3.60 48.21
N HIS A 179 4.62 -3.85 47.52
CA HIS A 179 4.85 -3.34 46.17
C HIS A 179 3.90 -3.93 45.15
N LEU A 180 3.60 -5.22 45.24
CA LEU A 180 2.58 -5.86 44.41
C LEU A 180 1.21 -5.20 44.61
N PHE A 181 0.77 -5.02 45.85
CA PHE A 181 -0.51 -4.39 46.12
C PHE A 181 -0.56 -2.92 45.66
N ASN A 182 0.51 -2.16 45.86
CA ASN A 182 0.63 -0.79 45.34
C ASN A 182 0.55 -0.76 43.80
N PHE A 183 1.17 -1.74 43.13
CA PHE A 183 1.10 -1.85 41.68
C PHE A 183 -0.33 -2.15 41.20
N LEU A 184 -1.01 -3.12 41.82
CA LEU A 184 -2.40 -3.47 41.49
C LEU A 184 -3.37 -2.30 41.75
N GLU A 185 -3.15 -1.55 42.83
CA GLU A 185 -3.94 -0.36 43.17
C GLU A 185 -3.69 0.80 42.19
N ASN A 186 -2.44 1.08 41.84
CA ASN A 186 -2.11 2.20 40.94
C ASN A 186 -2.43 1.92 39.46
N GLN A 187 -2.32 0.66 39.01
CA GLN A 187 -2.46 0.31 37.59
C GLN A 187 -3.82 -0.26 37.21
N MET A 188 -4.52 -0.86 38.17
CA MET A 188 -5.82 -1.50 37.92
C MET A 188 -6.91 -1.02 38.89
N GLU A 189 -6.61 -0.02 39.74
CA GLU A 189 -7.55 0.55 40.72
C GLU A 189 -8.21 -0.52 41.61
N VAL A 190 -7.47 -1.60 41.88
CA VAL A 190 -7.94 -2.72 42.70
C VAL A 190 -8.17 -2.24 44.12
N SER A 191 -9.42 -2.33 44.58
CA SER A 191 -9.80 -1.85 45.91
C SER A 191 -9.70 -2.91 46.99
N GLN A 192 -9.85 -4.19 46.64
CA GLN A 192 -9.81 -5.32 47.60
C GLN A 192 -9.02 -6.49 47.02
N VAL A 193 -7.89 -6.81 47.66
CA VAL A 193 -6.97 -7.87 47.22
C VAL A 193 -6.40 -8.62 48.41
N ALA A 194 -6.19 -9.93 48.22
CA ALA A 194 -5.56 -10.79 49.19
C ALA A 194 -4.62 -11.80 48.52
N LEU A 195 -3.50 -12.10 49.19
CA LEU A 195 -2.52 -13.08 48.76
C LEU A 195 -2.46 -14.22 49.76
N TYR A 196 -2.66 -15.44 49.26
CA TYR A 196 -2.56 -16.68 50.00
C TYR A 196 -1.34 -17.48 49.55
N TYR A 197 -0.69 -18.15 50.49
CA TYR A 197 0.48 -19.00 50.25
C TYR A 197 0.23 -20.41 50.78
N LYS A 198 0.68 -21.44 50.06
CA LYS A 198 0.45 -22.85 50.40
C LYS A 198 1.57 -23.35 51.32
N ILE A 199 1.23 -23.66 52.57
CA ILE A 199 2.10 -24.29 53.58
C ILE A 199 1.43 -25.59 54.00
N ASN A 200 2.14 -26.73 53.97
CA ASN A 200 1.60 -28.04 54.39
C ASN A 200 0.24 -28.40 53.77
N HIS A 201 0.08 -28.17 52.47
CA HIS A 201 -1.15 -28.38 51.70
C HIS A 201 -2.36 -27.50 52.07
N GLN A 202 -2.19 -26.48 52.90
CA GLN A 202 -3.22 -25.50 53.24
C GLN A 202 -2.80 -24.09 52.81
N PHE A 203 -3.75 -23.27 52.38
CA PHE A 203 -3.49 -21.89 51.97
C PHE A 203 -3.62 -20.95 53.17
N HIS A 204 -2.53 -20.30 53.54
CA HIS A 204 -2.44 -19.33 54.63
C HIS A 204 -2.38 -17.91 54.08
N LEU A 205 -3.06 -16.97 54.74
CA LEU A 205 -3.08 -15.57 54.36
C LEU A 205 -1.72 -14.94 54.61
N MET A 206 -1.10 -14.43 53.55
CA MET A 206 0.22 -13.80 53.59
C MET A 206 0.12 -12.27 53.66
N GLY A 207 -0.92 -11.71 53.05
CA GLY A 207 -1.20 -10.28 53.09
C GLY A 207 -2.58 -9.96 52.54
N LYS A 208 -3.21 -8.92 53.09
CA LYS A 208 -4.50 -8.41 52.64
C LYS A 208 -4.47 -6.88 52.55
N ARG A 209 -5.30 -6.33 51.67
CA ARG A 209 -5.53 -4.88 51.59
C ARG A 209 -7.02 -4.58 51.46
N ARG A 210 -7.53 -3.78 52.42
CA ARG A 210 -8.93 -3.31 52.51
C ARG A 210 -9.97 -4.44 52.42
N TRP A 211 -9.64 -5.61 52.97
CA TRP A 211 -10.51 -6.78 52.94
C TRP A 211 -10.51 -7.48 54.30
N ASP A 212 -11.29 -6.95 55.24
CA ASP A 212 -11.14 -7.28 56.65
C ASP A 212 -11.68 -8.67 57.02
N ASP A 213 -12.66 -9.18 56.28
CA ASP A 213 -13.42 -10.42 56.58
C ASP A 213 -12.81 -11.73 56.04
N LEU A 214 -11.50 -11.77 55.74
CA LEU A 214 -10.86 -12.97 55.20
C LEU A 214 -10.31 -13.91 56.30
N PRO A 215 -10.54 -15.23 56.19
CA PRO A 215 -9.97 -16.19 57.13
C PRO A 215 -8.45 -16.29 56.93
N PHE A 216 -7.73 -16.44 58.05
CA PHE A 216 -6.27 -16.61 58.07
C PHE A 216 -5.82 -17.90 57.36
N GLN A 217 -6.68 -18.91 57.32
CA GLN A 217 -6.46 -20.15 56.62
C GLN A 217 -7.69 -20.49 55.77
N LEU A 218 -7.48 -20.86 54.51
CA LEU A 218 -8.59 -21.32 53.66
C LEU A 218 -8.95 -22.75 54.03
N THR A 219 -10.13 -22.92 54.62
CA THR A 219 -10.76 -24.22 54.90
C THR A 219 -11.42 -24.78 53.65
N LYS A 220 -11.69 -26.09 53.59
CA LYS A 220 -12.46 -26.71 52.49
C LYS A 220 -13.82 -26.04 52.24
N GLU A 221 -14.44 -25.50 53.29
CA GLU A 221 -15.68 -24.72 53.21
C GLU A 221 -15.53 -23.46 52.34
N PHE A 222 -14.34 -22.85 52.31
CA PHE A 222 -14.05 -21.73 51.42
C PHE A 222 -13.92 -22.17 49.96
N GLU A 223 -13.36 -23.36 49.71
CA GLU A 223 -13.27 -23.92 48.35
C GLU A 223 -14.65 -24.27 47.76
N GLU A 224 -15.58 -24.71 48.62
CA GLU A 224 -16.97 -25.02 48.25
C GLU A 224 -17.79 -23.74 48.02
N ASN A 225 -17.54 -22.68 48.79
CA ASN A 225 -18.24 -21.41 48.67
C ASN A 225 -17.72 -20.52 47.52
N HIS A 226 -16.48 -20.73 47.06
CA HIS A 226 -15.87 -19.94 45.98
C HIS A 226 -15.51 -20.80 44.75
N PRO A 227 -16.46 -20.97 43.79
CA PRO A 227 -16.23 -21.80 42.60
C PRO A 227 -15.08 -21.30 41.72
N LEU A 228 -14.76 -19.99 41.72
CA LEU A 228 -13.58 -19.47 41.01
C LEU A 228 -12.28 -20.00 41.61
N PHE A 229 -12.20 -20.12 42.93
CA PHE A 229 -11.03 -20.63 43.62
C PHE A 229 -10.74 -22.07 43.20
N SER A 230 -11.75 -22.95 43.26
CA SER A 230 -11.61 -24.35 42.85
C SER A 230 -11.25 -24.49 41.38
N LYS A 231 -11.77 -23.60 40.53
CA LYS A 231 -11.47 -23.59 39.09
C LYS A 231 -10.05 -23.13 38.79
N ALA A 232 -9.54 -22.11 39.50
CA ALA A 232 -8.15 -21.68 39.37
C ALA A 232 -7.18 -22.78 39.79
N LEU A 233 -7.50 -23.52 40.86
CA LEU A 233 -6.69 -24.65 41.32
C LEU A 233 -6.65 -25.80 40.31
N LYS A 234 -7.80 -26.18 39.74
CA LYS A 234 -7.89 -27.26 38.75
C LYS A 234 -7.25 -26.91 37.41
N THR A 235 -7.48 -25.69 36.93
CA THR A 235 -6.97 -25.24 35.61
C THR A 235 -5.55 -24.71 35.69
N GLN A 236 -5.09 -24.34 36.88
CA GLN A 236 -3.85 -23.62 37.13
C GLN A 236 -3.66 -22.44 36.18
N LYS A 237 -4.71 -21.70 35.86
CA LYS A 237 -4.67 -20.50 35.02
C LYS A 237 -5.43 -19.39 35.73
N THR A 238 -5.15 -18.14 35.38
CA THR A 238 -5.97 -17.03 35.87
C THR A 238 -7.40 -17.22 35.40
N VAL A 239 -8.33 -17.21 36.34
CA VAL A 239 -9.76 -17.32 36.07
C VAL A 239 -10.47 -16.04 36.48
N SER A 240 -11.48 -15.69 35.72
CA SER A 240 -12.31 -14.52 35.94
C SER A 240 -13.77 -14.93 36.14
N MET A 241 -14.60 -14.04 36.70
CA MET A 241 -16.06 -14.27 36.76
C MET A 241 -16.69 -14.65 35.42
N LYS A 242 -16.14 -14.20 34.28
CA LYS A 242 -16.63 -14.58 32.94
C LYS A 242 -16.47 -16.07 32.65
N ASP A 243 -15.55 -16.73 33.35
CA ASP A 243 -15.29 -18.15 33.17
C ASP A 243 -16.25 -19.03 33.99
N LEU A 244 -17.10 -18.49 34.88
CA LEU A 244 -18.08 -19.28 35.64
C LEU A 244 -19.25 -19.78 34.78
N LYS A 245 -19.83 -20.93 35.15
CA LYS A 245 -21.02 -21.43 34.45
C LYS A 245 -22.25 -20.57 34.80
N LYS A 246 -23.18 -20.41 33.86
CA LYS A 246 -24.45 -19.67 34.09
C LYS A 246 -25.19 -20.26 35.30
N GLY A 247 -25.21 -19.54 36.42
CA GLY A 247 -25.87 -19.93 37.67
C GLY A 247 -24.95 -19.93 38.90
N GLU A 248 -23.64 -19.99 38.70
CA GLU A 248 -22.64 -19.86 39.78
C GLU A 248 -22.38 -18.37 40.05
N LYS A 249 -22.60 -17.93 41.30
CA LYS A 249 -22.25 -16.58 41.76
C LYS A 249 -21.08 -16.69 42.71
N ASP A 250 -20.06 -15.91 42.43
CA ASP A 250 -18.89 -15.76 43.29
C ASP A 250 -18.70 -14.26 43.55
N GLU A 251 -18.25 -13.92 44.75
CA GLU A 251 -17.92 -12.54 45.10
C GLU A 251 -16.54 -12.13 44.54
N LEU A 252 -15.73 -13.09 44.12
CA LEU A 252 -14.41 -12.87 43.54
C LEU A 252 -14.52 -12.46 42.06
N VAL A 253 -13.71 -11.49 41.63
CA VAL A 253 -13.64 -11.01 40.24
C VAL A 253 -12.54 -11.75 39.46
N PHE A 254 -11.36 -11.89 40.06
CA PHE A 254 -10.23 -12.64 39.51
C PHE A 254 -9.56 -13.51 40.58
N VAL A 255 -9.13 -14.70 40.16
CA VAL A 255 -8.25 -15.57 40.94
C VAL A 255 -7.04 -15.91 40.10
N VAL A 256 -5.85 -15.56 40.60
CA VAL A 256 -4.59 -15.69 39.89
C VAL A 256 -3.68 -16.67 40.64
N PRO A 257 -3.45 -17.88 40.11
CA PRO A 257 -2.53 -18.85 40.71
C PRO A 257 -1.09 -18.50 40.36
N PHE A 258 -0.20 -18.49 41.35
CA PHE A 258 1.25 -18.36 41.18
C PHE A 258 1.89 -19.75 41.25
N LYS A 259 2.59 -20.12 40.18
CA LYS A 259 3.17 -21.46 40.02
C LYS A 259 4.65 -21.49 40.36
N ILE A 260 5.07 -22.57 40.99
CA ILE A 260 6.48 -22.94 41.16
C ILE A 260 6.61 -24.39 40.72
N LYS A 261 7.45 -24.69 39.72
CA LYS A 261 7.68 -26.06 39.18
C LYS A 261 6.37 -26.83 38.91
N GLU A 262 5.44 -26.17 38.22
CA GLU A 262 4.10 -26.69 37.86
C GLU A 262 3.11 -26.92 39.01
N GLU A 263 3.43 -26.58 40.25
CA GLU A 263 2.49 -26.60 41.37
C GLU A 263 2.07 -25.18 41.78
N THR A 264 0.78 -24.95 42.01
CA THR A 264 0.28 -23.67 42.55
C THR A 264 0.69 -23.54 44.01
N ARG A 265 1.63 -22.63 44.30
CA ARG A 265 2.11 -22.36 45.66
C ARG A 265 1.55 -21.08 46.28
N ALA A 266 1.02 -20.17 45.47
CA ALA A 266 0.32 -19.00 45.98
C ALA A 266 -0.89 -18.65 45.11
N LEU A 267 -1.84 -17.91 45.69
CA LEU A 267 -3.08 -17.49 45.05
C LEU A 267 -3.37 -16.03 45.40
N LEU A 268 -3.53 -15.21 44.37
CA LEU A 268 -3.99 -13.83 44.50
C LEU A 268 -5.50 -13.78 44.22
N LEU A 269 -6.26 -13.30 45.19
CA LEU A 269 -7.71 -13.12 45.12
C LEU A 269 -8.03 -11.63 44.96
N ILE A 270 -8.85 -11.29 43.97
CA ILE A 270 -9.28 -9.93 43.69
C ILE A 270 -10.81 -9.89 43.76
N LYS A 271 -11.37 -9.12 44.69
CA LYS A 271 -12.82 -9.01 44.91
C LYS A 271 -13.42 -7.75 44.28
N ASN A 272 -12.73 -6.62 44.31
CA ASN A 272 -13.28 -5.37 43.79
C ASN A 272 -12.33 -4.74 42.78
N LEU A 273 -12.77 -4.77 41.51
CA LEU A 273 -12.09 -4.19 40.36
C LEU A 273 -13.12 -3.32 39.60
N PRO A 274 -12.81 -2.06 39.27
CA PRO A 274 -13.71 -1.23 38.47
C PRO A 274 -14.04 -1.89 37.14
N PHE A 275 -15.30 -1.77 36.69
CA PHE A 275 -15.77 -2.38 35.45
C PHE A 275 -14.93 -2.00 34.22
N LEU A 276 -14.38 -0.78 34.20
CA LEU A 276 -13.47 -0.30 33.15
C LEU A 276 -12.23 -1.17 32.98
N HIS A 277 -11.71 -1.75 34.08
CA HIS A 277 -10.55 -2.64 34.07
C HIS A 277 -10.94 -4.11 33.88
N PHE A 278 -12.22 -4.45 33.68
CA PHE A 278 -12.68 -5.84 33.52
C PHE A 278 -12.64 -6.33 32.04
N HIS A 279 -11.45 -6.25 31.44
CA HIS A 279 -11.19 -6.60 30.03
C HIS A 279 -10.01 -7.57 29.87
N GLN A 280 -9.85 -8.15 28.67
CA GLN A 280 -8.82 -9.17 28.38
C GLN A 280 -7.40 -8.71 28.77
N ARG A 281 -7.07 -7.43 28.53
CA ARG A 281 -5.77 -6.85 28.90
C ARG A 281 -5.43 -6.96 30.39
N SER A 282 -6.40 -6.88 31.30
CA SER A 282 -6.14 -7.02 32.74
C SER A 282 -5.86 -8.47 33.11
N ARG A 283 -6.50 -9.41 32.41
CA ARG A 283 -6.17 -10.83 32.53
C ARG A 283 -4.74 -11.10 32.07
N ASP A 284 -4.33 -10.51 30.94
CA ASP A 284 -2.98 -10.70 30.40
C ASP A 284 -1.90 -10.13 31.35
N ILE A 285 -2.16 -8.97 31.97
CA ILE A 285 -1.29 -8.39 33.03
C ILE A 285 -1.19 -9.35 34.22
N LEU A 286 -2.32 -9.84 34.73
CA LEU A 286 -2.36 -10.76 35.87
C LEU A 286 -1.70 -12.11 35.56
N ASP A 287 -1.87 -12.64 34.35
CA ASP A 287 -1.20 -13.86 33.88
C ASP A 287 0.32 -13.68 33.86
N PHE A 288 0.79 -12.52 33.39
CA PHE A 288 2.23 -12.24 33.41
C PHE A 288 2.76 -12.04 34.83
N LEU A 289 2.03 -11.35 35.70
CA LEU A 289 2.37 -11.21 37.12
C LEU A 289 2.49 -12.57 37.80
N SER A 290 1.62 -13.51 37.45
CA SER A 290 1.68 -14.88 37.96
C SER A 290 3.01 -15.56 37.63
N ILE A 291 3.47 -15.42 36.39
CA ILE A 291 4.74 -15.99 35.95
C ILE A 291 5.91 -15.32 36.67
N LEU A 292 5.91 -13.97 36.72
CA LEU A 292 6.99 -13.20 37.33
C LEU A 292 7.14 -13.48 38.82
N ILE A 293 6.03 -13.45 39.56
CA ILE A 293 6.04 -13.70 41.01
C ILE A 293 6.34 -15.17 41.29
N GLY A 294 5.83 -16.08 40.47
CA GLY A 294 6.20 -17.50 40.53
C GLY A 294 7.72 -17.70 40.42
N PHE A 295 8.35 -17.03 39.45
CA PHE A 295 9.80 -17.05 39.28
C PHE A 295 10.56 -16.45 40.48
N LEU A 296 10.13 -15.28 40.98
CA LEU A 296 10.77 -14.64 42.14
C LEU A 296 10.65 -15.47 43.43
N LEU A 297 9.52 -16.18 43.61
CA LEU A 297 9.33 -17.11 44.71
C LEU A 297 10.19 -18.37 44.55
N GLU A 298 10.43 -18.84 43.31
CA GLU A 298 11.32 -19.97 43.03
C GLU A 298 12.79 -19.67 43.35
N GLU A 299 13.24 -18.45 43.06
CA GLU A 299 14.61 -18.00 43.37
C GLU A 299 14.83 -17.64 44.86
N ASN A 300 13.82 -17.83 45.73
CA ASN A 300 13.85 -17.40 47.14
C ASN A 300 14.27 -15.92 47.29
N HIS A 301 13.73 -15.04 46.43
CA HIS A 301 14.11 -13.63 46.43
C HIS A 301 13.81 -12.98 47.79
N PRO A 302 14.71 -12.14 48.36
CA PRO A 302 14.56 -11.51 49.69
C PRO A 302 13.34 -10.59 49.85
N ALA A 303 12.65 -10.31 48.76
CA ALA A 303 11.40 -9.53 48.74
C ALA A 303 10.20 -10.30 49.30
N PHE A 304 10.30 -11.63 49.39
CA PHE A 304 9.29 -12.50 49.98
C PHE A 304 9.89 -13.22 51.21
N PRO A 305 9.12 -13.42 52.29
CA PRO A 305 9.59 -14.16 53.45
C PRO A 305 10.00 -15.59 53.05
N PRO A 306 11.07 -16.14 53.66
CA PRO A 306 11.57 -17.47 53.36
C PRO A 306 10.48 -18.51 53.61
N ILE A 307 10.34 -19.41 52.64
CA ILE A 307 9.40 -20.54 52.69
C ILE A 307 10.03 -21.58 53.62
N PHE A 308 9.55 -21.66 54.86
CA PHE A 308 9.83 -22.77 55.77
C PHE A 308 8.71 -23.81 55.69
#